data_AF-A0A356SG79-F1
#
_entry.id   AF-A0A356SG79-F1
#
_cell.length_a   1.000
_cell.length_b   1.000
_cell.length_c   1.000
_cell.angle_alpha   90.00
_cell.angle_beta   90.00
_cell.angle_gamma   90.00
#
_symmetry.space_group_name_H-M   'P 1'
#
loop_
_entity.id
_entity.type
_entity.pdbx_description
1 polymer ?
#
loop_
_entity_poly.entity_id
_entity_poly.type
_entity_poly.pdbx_seq_one_letter_code
_entity_poly.pdbx_strand_id
1 'polypeptide(L)'
;MTWSNQKPPGLDDIFDRFDSPHAIAGDALAIVDSNAHETLSAALTAMSQATSALYIHIPFCPSRCLSCDHLTIVEHDQKAMDRYLKTLHDELALMSAKAGKAICINRIHIGGGSPNYLDDVQLAGLMASVHSAFAVTCDAEISMEINPRRTSRSQLDLLQGLGVRHLHLEVRDVDSRVQNELGRTQSFSLLEDVFSIARDMKFDSVNMDLVFGLPGQTSKSIKSSIAM
;
A
#
# COMPACT_ATOMS: atom_id res chain seq x y z
N MET A 1 11.78 12.43 -20.33
CA MET A 1 11.37 13.41 -19.31
C MET A 1 12.63 14.05 -18.74
N THR A 2 12.87 15.32 -19.07
CA THR A 2 13.93 16.11 -18.44
C THR A 2 13.43 16.53 -17.06
N TRP A 3 13.98 15.92 -16.01
CA TRP A 3 13.80 16.40 -14.65
C TRP A 3 14.30 17.85 -14.61
N SER A 4 13.41 18.78 -14.27
CA SER A 4 13.73 20.21 -14.24
C SER A 4 14.78 20.45 -13.15
N ASN A 5 15.71 21.38 -13.38
CA ASN A 5 16.72 21.84 -12.41
C ASN A 5 16.11 22.62 -11.22
N GLN A 6 14.87 22.33 -10.84
CA GLN A 6 14.26 22.93 -9.66
C GLN A 6 14.89 22.32 -8.41
N LYS A 7 15.52 23.20 -7.61
CA LYS A 7 15.97 22.89 -6.26
C LYS A 7 14.79 22.27 -5.51
N PRO A 8 14.95 21.10 -4.86
CA PRO A 8 13.87 20.53 -4.08
C PRO A 8 13.44 21.58 -3.03
N PRO A 9 12.13 21.86 -2.91
CA PRO A 9 11.63 22.86 -1.97
C PRO A 9 12.13 22.56 -0.55
N GLY A 10 12.41 23.61 0.21
CA GLY A 10 12.72 23.49 1.63
C GLY A 10 11.53 22.91 2.39
N LEU A 11 11.79 22.37 3.59
CA LEU A 11 10.73 21.85 4.48
C LEU A 11 9.63 22.89 4.76
N ASP A 12 9.97 24.18 4.77
CA ASP A 12 9.03 25.28 4.97
C ASP A 12 8.10 25.49 3.75
N ASP A 13 8.58 25.22 2.54
CA ASP A 13 7.83 25.36 1.29
C ASP A 13 6.82 24.21 1.06
N ILE A 14 6.84 23.17 1.89
CA ILE A 14 5.89 22.04 1.82
C ILE A 14 4.48 22.48 2.23
N PHE A 15 4.37 23.41 3.18
CA PHE A 15 3.09 23.86 3.72
C PHE A 15 2.37 24.87 2.80
N ASP A 16 3.09 25.55 1.91
CA ASP A 16 2.53 26.48 0.92
C ASP A 16 1.98 25.76 -0.34
N ARG A 17 1.95 24.42 -0.35
CA ARG A 17 1.57 23.60 -1.52
C ARG A 17 0.08 23.50 -1.81
N PHE A 18 -0.80 24.14 -1.03
CA PHE A 18 -2.25 24.06 -1.28
C PHE A 18 -2.65 24.54 -2.69
N ASP A 19 -1.86 25.43 -3.31
CA ASP A 19 -2.09 25.93 -4.68
C ASP A 19 -1.15 25.33 -5.74
N SER A 20 -0.43 24.24 -5.42
CA SER A 20 0.50 23.61 -6.36
C SER A 20 -0.25 22.77 -7.42
N PRO A 21 0.17 22.80 -8.71
CA PRO A 21 -0.38 21.90 -9.74
C PRO A 21 -0.12 20.41 -9.45
N HIS A 22 0.64 20.11 -8.40
CA HIS A 22 0.94 18.75 -7.92
C HIS A 22 0.18 18.38 -6.64
N ALA A 23 -0.64 19.27 -6.09
CA ALA A 23 -1.55 18.94 -5.01
C ALA A 23 -2.88 18.47 -5.60
N ILE A 24 -3.33 17.28 -5.20
CA ILE A 24 -4.76 16.95 -5.22
C ILE A 24 -5.36 17.68 -4.01
N ALA A 25 -5.34 19.02 -4.04
CA ALA A 25 -5.90 19.86 -3.01
C ALA A 25 -7.30 20.32 -3.44
N GLY A 26 -8.27 19.87 -2.68
CA GLY A 26 -9.66 20.29 -2.65
C GLY A 26 -10.25 19.80 -1.33
N ASP A 27 -11.39 20.35 -0.92
CA ASP A 27 -12.12 19.76 0.20
C ASP A 27 -12.36 18.27 -0.07
N ALA A 28 -12.29 17.44 0.98
CA ALA A 28 -12.68 16.04 0.87
C ALA A 28 -14.13 15.96 0.39
N LEU A 29 -14.32 15.81 -0.92
CA LEU A 29 -15.64 15.65 -1.51
C LEU A 29 -16.09 14.24 -1.15
N ALA A 30 -17.18 14.11 -0.40
CA ALA A 30 -17.83 12.84 -0.21
C ALA A 30 -18.40 12.39 -1.57
N ILE A 31 -17.63 11.58 -2.32
CA ILE A 31 -18.09 10.97 -3.59
C ILE A 31 -19.02 9.78 -3.31
N VAL A 32 -19.07 9.31 -2.06
CA VAL A 32 -19.93 8.19 -1.66
C VAL A 32 -21.24 8.73 -1.09
N ASP A 33 -22.21 8.97 -1.97
CA ASP A 33 -23.61 9.16 -1.62
C ASP A 33 -24.43 7.88 -1.92
N SER A 34 -25.76 7.95 -1.79
CA SER A 34 -26.64 6.82 -2.11
C SER A 34 -26.51 6.31 -3.56
N ASN A 35 -25.99 7.14 -4.48
CA ASN A 35 -25.87 6.87 -5.90
C ASN A 35 -24.43 6.48 -6.30
N ALA A 36 -23.49 6.36 -5.36
CA ALA A 36 -22.10 5.99 -5.65
C ALA A 36 -21.98 4.71 -6.48
N HIS A 37 -22.86 3.74 -6.22
CA HIS A 37 -22.93 2.48 -6.97
C HIS A 37 -23.38 2.68 -8.43
N GLU A 38 -24.29 3.63 -8.70
CA GLU A 38 -24.71 3.98 -10.06
C GLU A 38 -23.58 4.70 -10.79
N THR A 39 -22.92 5.65 -10.11
CA THR A 39 -21.76 6.37 -10.64
C THR A 39 -20.62 5.42 -11.00
N LEU A 40 -20.29 4.48 -10.11
CA LEU A 40 -19.29 3.46 -10.37
C LEU A 40 -19.70 2.56 -11.55
N SER A 41 -20.95 2.09 -11.58
CA SER A 41 -21.46 1.26 -12.67
C SER A 41 -21.39 1.98 -14.02
N ALA A 42 -21.77 3.26 -14.06
CA ALA A 42 -21.69 4.09 -15.26
C ALA A 42 -20.24 4.29 -15.71
N ALA A 43 -19.32 4.56 -14.77
CA ALA A 43 -17.90 4.70 -15.05
C ALA A 43 -17.29 3.40 -15.62
N LEU A 44 -17.62 2.25 -15.03
CA LEU A 44 -17.16 0.93 -15.50
C LEU A 44 -17.67 0.61 -16.92
N THR A 45 -18.92 0.97 -17.22
CA THR A 45 -19.52 0.74 -18.55
C THR A 45 -18.92 1.70 -19.59
N ALA A 46 -18.71 2.96 -19.22
CA ALA A 46 -18.17 4.00 -20.10
C ALA A 46 -16.65 3.92 -20.30
N MET A 47 -15.96 3.05 -19.56
CA MET A 47 -14.51 2.89 -19.62
C MET A 47 -14.05 2.57 -21.05
N SER A 48 -13.10 3.33 -21.59
CA SER A 48 -12.60 3.18 -22.97
C SER A 48 -11.13 2.79 -23.03
N GLN A 49 -10.43 2.86 -21.90
CA GLN A 49 -9.04 2.49 -21.75
C GLN A 49 -8.84 0.99 -22.02
N ALA A 50 -7.69 0.65 -22.60
CA ALA A 50 -7.32 -0.74 -22.84
C ALA A 50 -6.97 -1.49 -21.55
N THR A 51 -6.45 -0.79 -20.55
CA THR A 51 -6.03 -1.35 -19.25
C THR A 51 -6.32 -0.38 -18.12
N SER A 52 -6.50 -0.91 -16.91
CA SER A 52 -6.76 -0.17 -15.68
C SER A 52 -5.83 -0.59 -14.55
N ALA A 53 -5.68 0.29 -13.55
CA ALA A 53 -5.01 -0.01 -12.30
C ALA A 53 -6.04 -0.35 -11.21
N LEU A 54 -5.69 -1.30 -10.34
CA LEU A 54 -6.51 -1.71 -9.19
C LEU A 54 -5.78 -1.36 -7.90
N TYR A 55 -6.44 -0.59 -7.03
CA TYR A 55 -6.02 -0.41 -5.66
C TYR A 55 -6.90 -1.27 -4.75
N ILE A 56 -6.27 -2.00 -3.83
CA ILE A 56 -6.96 -2.81 -2.83
C ILE A 56 -6.53 -2.31 -1.45
N HIS A 57 -7.50 -1.84 -0.69
CA HIS A 57 -7.27 -1.37 0.67
C HIS A 57 -7.45 -2.54 1.64
N ILE A 58 -6.45 -2.87 2.44
CA ILE A 58 -6.53 -3.87 3.52
C ILE A 58 -6.43 -3.13 4.85
N PRO A 59 -7.52 -2.91 5.60
CA PRO A 59 -7.52 -1.98 6.72
C PRO A 59 -6.90 -2.54 8.00
N PHE A 60 -6.37 -3.75 8.02
CA PHE A 60 -6.01 -4.44 9.26
C PHE A 60 -4.58 -4.16 9.71
N CYS A 61 -4.44 -3.82 10.99
CA CYS A 61 -3.14 -3.72 11.66
C CYS A 61 -3.12 -4.57 12.95
N PRO A 62 -1.96 -5.11 13.35
CA PRO A 62 -1.79 -5.73 14.68
C PRO A 62 -1.87 -4.71 15.82
N SER A 63 -1.55 -3.45 15.53
CA SER A 63 -1.50 -2.38 16.52
C SER A 63 -1.56 -1.03 15.81
N ARG A 64 -2.03 0.01 16.49
CA ARG A 64 -2.05 1.37 15.96
C ARG A 64 -0.73 2.07 16.27
N CYS A 65 -0.08 2.61 15.25
CA CYS A 65 1.13 3.43 15.39
C CYS A 65 0.72 4.90 15.56
N LEU A 66 1.48 5.70 16.32
CA LEU A 66 1.16 7.13 16.49
C LEU A 66 1.38 7.95 15.21
N SER A 67 2.19 7.45 14.28
CA SER A 67 2.40 8.06 12.96
C SER A 67 1.37 7.64 11.90
N CYS A 68 0.37 6.84 12.25
CA CYS A 68 -0.54 6.24 11.27
C CYS A 68 -1.52 7.27 10.68
N ASP A 69 -1.38 7.53 9.39
CA ASP A 69 -2.23 8.35 8.54
C ASP A 69 -3.27 7.55 7.74
N HIS A 70 -3.18 6.23 7.77
CA HIS A 70 -4.09 5.34 7.05
C HIS A 70 -5.42 5.13 7.80
N LEU A 71 -6.49 4.88 7.02
CA LEU A 71 -7.73 4.30 7.52
C LEU A 71 -7.46 2.86 7.93
N THR A 72 -7.30 2.59 9.22
CA THR A 72 -6.97 1.24 9.70
C THR A 72 -7.77 0.88 10.94
N ILE A 73 -7.93 -0.42 11.13
CA ILE A 73 -8.62 -1.07 12.23
C ILE A 73 -7.62 -2.03 12.87
N VAL A 74 -7.49 -1.94 14.20
CA VAL A 74 -6.76 -2.97 14.95
C VAL A 74 -7.69 -4.16 15.12
N GLU A 75 -7.38 -5.26 14.44
CA GLU A 75 -8.20 -6.46 14.42
C GLU A 75 -7.33 -7.70 14.63
N HIS A 76 -7.81 -8.63 15.45
CA HIS A 76 -7.14 -9.88 15.77
C HIS A 76 -8.01 -11.10 15.51
N ASP A 77 -9.32 -10.93 15.31
CA ASP A 77 -10.22 -12.01 14.92
C ASP A 77 -10.04 -12.33 13.43
N GLN A 78 -9.44 -13.47 13.13
CA GLN A 78 -9.28 -13.98 11.76
C GLN A 78 -10.62 -14.10 11.04
N LYS A 79 -11.71 -14.44 11.76
CA LYS A 79 -13.03 -14.53 11.14
C LYS A 79 -13.57 -13.17 10.73
N ALA A 80 -13.18 -12.09 11.41
CA ALA A 80 -13.53 -10.73 11.02
C ALA A 80 -12.81 -10.32 9.73
N MET A 81 -11.54 -10.67 9.61
CA MET A 81 -10.75 -10.48 8.38
C MET A 81 -11.32 -11.32 7.23
N ASP A 82 -11.71 -12.58 7.48
CA ASP A 82 -12.36 -13.43 6.48
C ASP A 82 -13.70 -12.85 5.99
N ARG A 83 -14.51 -12.28 6.89
CA ARG A 83 -15.76 -11.60 6.52
C ARG A 83 -15.49 -10.40 5.61
N TYR A 84 -14.45 -9.62 5.90
CA TYR A 84 -14.04 -8.51 5.05
C TYR A 84 -13.61 -8.98 3.67
N LEU A 85 -12.73 -9.99 3.61
CA LEU A 85 -12.25 -10.56 2.34
C LEU A 85 -13.37 -11.19 1.52
N LYS A 86 -14.37 -11.80 2.17
CA LYS A 86 -15.57 -12.27 1.49
C LYS A 86 -16.38 -11.13 0.88
N THR A 87 -16.60 -10.05 1.62
CA THR A 87 -17.31 -8.87 1.10
C THR A 87 -16.54 -8.23 -0.05
N LEU A 88 -15.22 -8.13 0.06
CA LEU A 88 -14.35 -7.64 -1.00
C LEU A 88 -14.44 -8.54 -2.24
N HIS A 89 -14.44 -9.86 -2.09
CA HIS A 89 -14.69 -10.79 -3.19
C HIS A 89 -16.03 -10.51 -3.88
N ASP A 90 -17.11 -10.35 -3.12
CA ASP A 90 -18.45 -10.07 -3.66
C ASP A 90 -18.46 -8.72 -4.41
N GLU A 91 -17.73 -7.71 -3.91
CA GLU A 91 -17.55 -6.40 -4.55
C GLU A 91 -16.80 -6.50 -5.88
N LEU A 92 -15.66 -7.19 -5.93
CA LEU A 92 -14.89 -7.40 -7.15
C LEU A 92 -15.72 -8.14 -8.23
N ALA A 93 -16.47 -9.17 -7.81
CA ALA A 93 -17.36 -9.91 -8.70
C ALA A 93 -18.48 -9.02 -9.25
N LEU A 94 -19.07 -8.17 -8.40
CA LEU A 94 -20.11 -7.22 -8.82
C LEU A 94 -19.58 -6.19 -9.81
N MET A 95 -18.39 -5.63 -9.55
CA MET A 95 -17.73 -4.68 -10.47
C MET A 95 -17.50 -5.31 -11.84
N SER A 96 -16.95 -6.53 -11.87
CA SER A 96 -16.71 -7.26 -13.12
C SER A 96 -18.01 -7.52 -13.89
N ALA A 97 -19.05 -7.99 -13.21
CA ALA A 97 -20.35 -8.24 -13.83
C ALA A 97 -21.00 -6.96 -14.39
N LYS A 98 -20.83 -5.82 -13.72
CA LYS A 98 -21.42 -4.54 -14.13
C LYS A 98 -20.72 -3.89 -15.32
N ALA A 99 -19.43 -4.15 -15.52
CA ALA A 99 -18.70 -3.58 -16.65
C ALA A 99 -19.19 -4.09 -18.02
N GLY A 100 -19.86 -5.25 -18.08
CA GLY A 100 -20.38 -5.84 -19.31
C GLY A 100 -19.31 -6.33 -20.29
N LYS A 101 -18.03 -6.22 -19.91
CA LYS A 101 -16.85 -6.68 -20.64
C LYS A 101 -15.71 -6.96 -19.66
N ALA A 102 -14.71 -7.70 -20.12
CA ALA A 102 -13.51 -7.94 -19.31
C ALA A 102 -12.80 -6.62 -18.97
N ILE A 103 -12.51 -6.42 -17.69
CA ILE A 103 -11.63 -5.35 -17.22
C ILE A 103 -10.20 -5.90 -17.24
N CYS A 104 -9.34 -5.32 -18.07
CA CYS A 104 -7.93 -5.68 -18.13
C CYS A 104 -7.14 -4.89 -17.08
N ILE A 105 -6.44 -5.57 -16.18
CA ILE A 105 -5.65 -4.96 -15.11
C ILE A 105 -4.16 -5.16 -15.40
N ASN A 106 -3.41 -4.06 -15.51
CA ASN A 106 -1.96 -4.08 -15.72
C ASN A 106 -1.16 -3.54 -14.53
N ARG A 107 -1.84 -3.06 -13.48
CA ARG A 107 -1.20 -2.63 -12.23
C ARG A 107 -2.10 -2.94 -11.04
N ILE A 108 -1.52 -3.50 -10.00
CA ILE A 108 -2.19 -3.76 -8.73
C ILE A 108 -1.35 -3.15 -7.61
N HIS A 109 -1.99 -2.40 -6.73
CA HIS A 109 -1.38 -1.94 -5.48
C HIS A 109 -2.23 -2.38 -4.29
N ILE A 110 -1.63 -3.12 -3.36
CA ILE A 110 -2.26 -3.59 -2.13
C ILE A 110 -1.66 -2.79 -0.98
N GLY A 111 -2.46 -1.94 -0.35
CA GLY A 111 -2.02 -1.03 0.71
C GLY A 111 -3.07 -0.86 1.80
N GLY A 112 -2.88 0.10 2.70
CA GLY A 112 -3.86 0.43 3.74
C GLY A 112 -3.28 0.33 5.15
N GLY A 113 -3.70 -0.69 5.89
CA GLY A 113 -3.09 -1.05 7.16
C GLY A 113 -1.74 -1.74 6.95
N SER A 114 -1.64 -2.99 7.35
CA SER A 114 -0.50 -3.83 6.99
C SER A 114 -1.03 -4.99 6.16
N PRO A 115 -1.04 -4.93 4.81
CA PRO A 115 -1.53 -6.03 3.97
C PRO A 115 -0.95 -7.40 4.33
N ASN A 116 0.35 -7.46 4.64
CA ASN A 116 1.03 -8.68 5.09
C ASN A 116 0.73 -9.08 6.56
N TYR A 117 -0.29 -8.45 7.18
CA TYR A 117 -0.90 -8.90 8.41
C TYR A 117 -1.91 -10.05 8.17
N LEU A 118 -2.52 -10.09 6.99
CA LEU A 118 -3.30 -11.23 6.53
C LEU A 118 -2.42 -12.49 6.53
N ASP A 119 -3.04 -13.63 6.83
CA ASP A 119 -2.34 -14.91 6.72
C ASP A 119 -2.19 -15.37 5.26
N ASP A 120 -1.41 -16.42 5.07
CA ASP A 120 -1.06 -16.93 3.75
C ASP A 120 -2.30 -17.38 2.94
N VAL A 121 -3.31 -17.95 3.62
CA VAL A 121 -4.55 -18.42 2.98
C VAL A 121 -5.41 -17.24 2.56
N GLN A 122 -5.50 -16.22 3.40
CA GLN A 122 -6.21 -14.98 3.14
C GLN A 122 -5.59 -14.19 1.98
N LEU A 123 -4.26 -14.09 1.93
CA LEU A 123 -3.54 -13.44 0.83
C LEU A 123 -3.76 -14.19 -0.50
N ALA A 124 -3.67 -15.52 -0.49
CA ALA A 124 -3.94 -16.33 -1.67
C ALA A 124 -5.41 -16.19 -2.12
N GLY A 125 -6.35 -16.19 -1.18
CA GLY A 125 -7.78 -16.00 -1.47
C GLY A 125 -8.10 -14.62 -2.03
N LEU A 126 -7.44 -13.58 -1.53
CA LEU A 126 -7.56 -12.22 -2.07
C LEU A 126 -7.13 -12.19 -3.54
N MET A 127 -5.93 -12.69 -3.84
CA MET A 127 -5.40 -12.67 -5.21
C MET A 127 -6.21 -13.57 -6.14
N ALA A 128 -6.69 -14.72 -5.66
CA ALA A 128 -7.60 -15.56 -6.43
C ALA A 128 -8.91 -14.82 -6.77
N SER A 129 -9.43 -13.99 -5.85
CA SER A 129 -10.62 -13.17 -6.10
C SER A 129 -10.37 -12.07 -7.15
N VAL A 130 -9.18 -11.48 -7.16
CA VAL A 130 -8.77 -10.52 -8.19
C VAL A 130 -8.70 -11.19 -9.56
N HIS A 131 -8.03 -12.34 -9.65
CA HIS A 131 -7.87 -13.08 -10.90
C HIS A 131 -9.17 -13.71 -11.41
N SER A 132 -10.15 -13.99 -10.55
CA SER A 132 -11.47 -14.46 -10.98
C SER A 132 -12.36 -13.33 -11.50
N ALA A 133 -12.21 -12.12 -10.94
CA ALA A 133 -12.99 -10.96 -11.35
C ALA A 133 -12.43 -10.27 -12.60
N PHE A 134 -11.11 -10.21 -12.77
CA PHE A 134 -10.47 -9.37 -13.79
C PHE A 134 -9.45 -10.11 -14.64
N ALA A 135 -9.24 -9.60 -15.86
CA ALA A 135 -8.18 -10.07 -16.75
C ALA A 135 -6.86 -9.39 -16.36
N VAL A 136 -6.14 -9.96 -15.39
CA VAL A 136 -4.81 -9.48 -14.99
C VAL A 136 -3.80 -9.87 -16.08
N THR A 137 -3.06 -8.89 -16.61
CA THR A 137 -2.09 -9.14 -17.69
C THR A 137 -0.87 -9.91 -17.15
N CYS A 138 -0.18 -10.65 -18.02
CA CYS A 138 0.99 -11.43 -17.62
C CYS A 138 2.18 -10.55 -17.15
N ASP A 139 2.20 -9.30 -17.59
CA ASP A 139 3.19 -8.28 -17.28
C ASP A 139 2.67 -7.26 -16.25
N ALA A 140 1.58 -7.57 -15.54
CA ALA A 140 1.01 -6.65 -14.57
C ALA A 140 2.00 -6.30 -13.46
N GLU A 141 2.15 -5.01 -13.17
CA GLU A 141 2.97 -4.52 -12.06
C GLU A 141 2.20 -4.68 -10.74
N ILE A 142 2.56 -5.66 -9.93
CA ILE A 142 1.91 -5.92 -8.65
C ILE A 142 2.83 -5.46 -7.51
N SER A 143 2.28 -4.57 -6.68
CA SER A 143 2.97 -3.96 -5.55
C SER A 143 2.20 -4.15 -4.24
N MET A 144 2.93 -4.25 -3.13
CA MET A 144 2.33 -4.40 -1.81
C MET A 144 3.09 -3.59 -0.75
N GLU A 145 2.34 -2.96 0.15
CA GLU A 145 2.86 -2.39 1.40
C GLU A 145 3.13 -3.49 2.42
N ILE A 146 4.31 -3.44 3.04
CA ILE A 146 4.83 -4.52 3.87
C ILE A 146 5.29 -3.96 5.21
N ASN A 147 4.78 -4.54 6.28
CA ASN A 147 5.33 -4.37 7.61
C ASN A 147 6.54 -5.30 7.79
N PRO A 148 7.78 -4.77 7.87
CA PRO A 148 8.99 -5.59 7.91
C PRO A 148 9.06 -6.48 9.17
N ARG A 149 8.44 -6.07 10.29
CA ARG A 149 8.35 -6.88 11.53
C ARG A 149 7.56 -8.17 11.39
N ARG A 150 6.85 -8.32 10.28
CA ARG A 150 5.98 -9.45 9.95
C ARG A 150 6.46 -10.23 8.75
N THR A 151 7.64 -9.90 8.24
CA THR A 151 8.14 -10.44 6.97
C THR A 151 9.16 -11.54 7.25
N SER A 152 8.89 -12.73 6.75
CA SER A 152 9.82 -13.85 6.69
C SER A 152 10.16 -14.17 5.24
N ARG A 153 11.19 -14.99 5.02
CA ARG A 153 11.48 -15.51 3.69
C ARG A 153 10.31 -16.29 3.09
N SER A 154 9.64 -17.13 3.89
CA SER A 154 8.48 -17.89 3.42
C SER A 154 7.33 -16.97 2.99
N GLN A 155 7.11 -15.86 3.69
CA GLN A 155 6.10 -14.88 3.29
C GLN A 155 6.50 -14.21 1.97
N LEU A 156 7.77 -13.85 1.78
CA LEU A 156 8.25 -13.31 0.51
C LEU A 156 8.13 -14.32 -0.64
N ASP A 157 8.38 -15.61 -0.38
CA ASP A 157 8.22 -16.67 -1.39
C ASP A 157 6.75 -16.78 -1.83
N LEU A 158 5.81 -16.73 -0.87
CA LEU A 158 4.39 -16.66 -1.16
C LEU A 158 4.02 -15.43 -1.98
N LEU A 159 4.43 -14.23 -1.55
CA LEU A 159 4.09 -12.98 -2.23
C LEU A 159 4.61 -12.97 -3.67
N GLN A 160 5.82 -13.47 -3.90
CA GLN A 160 6.35 -13.65 -5.26
C GLN A 160 5.53 -14.66 -6.07
N GLY A 161 5.12 -15.78 -5.47
CA GLY A 161 4.23 -16.77 -6.10
C GLY A 161 2.84 -16.23 -6.43
N LEU A 162 2.36 -15.23 -5.67
CA LEU A 162 1.14 -14.47 -5.94
C LEU A 162 1.34 -13.34 -6.98
N GLY A 163 2.54 -13.22 -7.55
CA GLY A 163 2.86 -12.25 -8.59
C GLY A 163 3.33 -10.89 -8.06
N VAL A 164 3.48 -10.68 -6.76
CA VAL A 164 4.03 -9.44 -6.21
C VAL A 164 5.50 -9.29 -6.63
N ARG A 165 5.83 -8.15 -7.23
CA ARG A 165 7.17 -7.82 -7.72
C ARG A 165 7.78 -6.59 -7.07
N HIS A 166 6.95 -5.71 -6.53
CA HIS A 166 7.37 -4.45 -5.92
C HIS A 166 6.97 -4.39 -4.45
N LEU A 167 7.94 -4.23 -3.56
CA LEU A 167 7.70 -4.15 -2.11
C LEU A 167 7.84 -2.70 -1.63
N HIS A 168 6.92 -2.26 -0.79
CA HIS A 168 6.99 -0.97 -0.10
C HIS A 168 7.07 -1.20 1.41
N LEU A 169 8.27 -1.13 1.97
CA LEU A 169 8.52 -1.34 3.39
C LEU A 169 8.12 -0.12 4.21
N GLU A 170 7.23 -0.32 5.17
CA GLU A 170 6.82 0.73 6.10
C GLU A 170 7.83 0.86 7.26
N VAL A 171 8.86 1.70 7.08
CA VAL A 171 9.95 1.89 8.03
C VAL A 171 9.71 3.08 8.94
N ARG A 172 9.24 4.21 8.41
CA ARG A 172 8.99 5.47 9.12
C ARG A 172 10.25 6.15 9.68
N ASP A 173 10.96 5.51 10.61
CA ASP A 173 12.27 5.91 11.13
C ASP A 173 13.02 4.68 11.67
N VAL A 174 14.34 4.78 11.77
CA VAL A 174 15.28 3.76 12.24
C VAL A 174 15.95 4.16 13.55
N ASP A 175 15.81 5.41 14.00
CA ASP A 175 16.22 5.84 15.33
C ASP A 175 15.34 5.19 16.41
N SER A 176 15.95 4.41 17.31
CA SER A 176 15.22 3.65 18.33
C SER A 176 14.41 4.52 19.29
N ARG A 177 14.83 5.76 19.55
CA ARG A 177 14.09 6.67 20.42
C ARG A 177 12.80 7.11 19.73
N VAL A 178 12.89 7.52 18.47
CA VAL A 178 11.72 7.91 17.66
C VAL A 178 10.75 6.73 17.54
N GLN A 179 11.25 5.54 17.22
CA GLN A 179 10.45 4.32 17.13
C GLN A 179 9.67 4.00 18.41
N ASN A 180 10.30 4.18 19.58
CA ASN A 180 9.65 3.96 20.86
C ASN A 180 8.54 4.99 21.11
N GLU A 181 8.78 6.27 20.78
CA GLU A 181 7.74 7.31 20.84
C GLU A 181 6.56 7.02 19.91
N LEU A 182 6.78 6.31 18.80
CA LEU A 182 5.70 5.91 17.88
C LEU A 182 4.90 4.68 18.31
N GLY A 183 5.40 3.93 19.31
CA GLY A 183 4.86 2.61 19.66
C GLY A 183 5.11 1.54 18.59
N ARG A 184 6.14 1.74 17.74
CA ARG A 184 6.52 0.81 16.67
C ARG A 184 8.03 0.64 16.64
N THR A 185 8.51 -0.46 17.23
CA THR A 185 9.95 -0.76 17.29
C THR A 185 10.33 -1.93 16.39
N GLN A 186 11.44 -1.77 15.68
CA GLN A 186 12.08 -2.74 14.79
C GLN A 186 13.60 -2.52 14.84
N SER A 187 14.38 -3.60 14.76
CA SER A 187 15.83 -3.47 14.70
C SER A 187 16.29 -3.14 13.28
N PHE A 188 17.44 -2.48 13.17
CA PHE A 188 18.09 -2.28 11.88
C PHE A 188 18.44 -3.62 11.21
N SER A 189 18.91 -4.60 11.98
CA SER A 189 19.23 -5.95 11.46
C SER A 189 18.03 -6.63 10.80
N LEU A 190 16.83 -6.48 11.35
CA LEU A 190 15.60 -7.01 10.76
C LEU A 190 15.33 -6.37 9.40
N LEU A 191 15.55 -5.05 9.28
CA LEU A 191 15.40 -4.35 8.01
C LEU A 191 16.43 -4.83 6.99
N GLU A 192 17.70 -4.95 7.39
CA GLU A 192 18.77 -5.51 6.54
C GLU A 192 18.43 -6.92 6.05
N ASP A 193 17.94 -7.79 6.94
CA ASP A 193 17.56 -9.17 6.61
C ASP A 193 16.44 -9.19 5.57
N VAL A 194 15.35 -8.44 5.80
CA VAL A 194 14.22 -8.37 4.85
C VAL A 194 14.67 -7.82 3.50
N PHE A 195 15.51 -6.78 3.50
CA PHE A 195 16.01 -6.17 2.27
C PHE A 195 16.94 -7.12 1.50
N SER A 196 17.85 -7.80 2.21
CA SER A 196 18.78 -8.78 1.62
C SER A 196 18.01 -9.94 0.99
N ILE A 197 17.05 -10.52 1.72
CA ILE A 197 16.24 -11.63 1.23
C ILE A 197 15.46 -11.20 -0.03
N ALA A 198 14.81 -10.04 0.00
CA ALA A 198 14.05 -9.55 -1.15
C ALA A 198 14.95 -9.30 -2.38
N ARG A 199 16.18 -8.80 -2.18
CA ARG A 199 17.15 -8.64 -3.27
C ARG A 199 17.64 -9.97 -3.83
N ASP A 200 17.94 -10.94 -2.96
CA ASP A 200 18.38 -12.28 -3.37
C ASP A 200 17.29 -13.01 -4.16
N MET A 201 16.04 -12.81 -3.77
CA MET A 201 14.85 -13.30 -4.47
C MET A 201 14.51 -12.53 -5.74
N LYS A 202 15.29 -11.48 -6.07
CA LYS A 202 15.13 -10.65 -7.27
C LYS A 202 13.75 -10.03 -7.38
N PHE A 203 13.21 -9.44 -6.31
CA PHE A 203 12.09 -8.49 -6.46
C PHE A 203 12.53 -7.32 -7.36
N ASP A 204 11.61 -6.80 -8.18
CA ASP A 204 11.93 -5.77 -9.17
C ASP A 204 12.21 -4.42 -8.50
N SER A 205 11.54 -4.12 -7.38
CA SER A 205 11.89 -3.00 -6.51
C SER A 205 11.59 -3.29 -5.05
N VAL A 206 12.43 -2.75 -4.17
CA VAL A 206 12.18 -2.69 -2.73
C VAL A 206 12.39 -1.25 -2.30
N ASN A 207 11.29 -0.60 -1.92
CA ASN A 207 11.28 0.78 -1.45
C ASN A 207 11.04 0.80 0.06
N MET A 208 11.43 1.88 0.73
CA MET A 208 11.07 2.13 2.12
C MET A 208 10.60 3.57 2.29
N ASP A 209 9.71 3.80 3.24
CA ASP A 209 9.29 5.15 3.60
C ASP A 209 10.06 5.70 4.81
N LEU A 210 10.32 7.00 4.77
CA LEU A 210 10.82 7.77 5.91
C LEU A 210 9.89 8.96 6.13
N VAL A 211 9.49 9.17 7.38
CA VAL A 211 8.58 10.25 7.77
C VAL A 211 9.34 11.28 8.58
N PHE A 212 9.20 12.55 8.23
CA PHE A 212 9.82 13.66 8.96
C PHE A 212 8.81 14.38 9.85
N GLY A 213 9.28 14.95 10.95
CA GLY A 213 8.44 15.64 11.93
C GLY A 213 7.84 14.72 13.01
N LEU A 214 8.38 13.51 13.16
CA LEU A 214 7.90 12.55 14.16
C LEU A 214 8.32 12.96 15.59
N PRO A 215 7.54 12.60 16.62
CA PRO A 215 7.93 12.80 18.01
C PRO A 215 9.34 12.28 18.31
N GLY A 216 10.15 13.11 18.97
CA GLY A 216 11.52 12.76 19.33
C GLY A 216 12.56 12.93 18.20
N GLN A 217 12.15 13.22 16.96
CA GLN A 217 13.10 13.52 15.89
C GLN A 217 13.82 14.86 16.11
N THR A 218 15.07 14.89 15.65
CA THR A 218 15.86 16.10 15.52
C THR A 218 16.50 16.13 14.13
N SER A 219 16.93 17.29 13.65
CA SER A 219 17.66 17.37 12.38
C SER A 219 18.93 16.50 12.36
N LYS A 220 19.53 16.24 13.54
CA LYS A 220 20.67 15.32 13.67
C LYS A 220 20.25 13.86 13.50
N SER A 221 19.20 13.42 14.20
CA SER A 221 18.73 12.03 14.11
C SER A 221 18.27 11.70 12.69
N ILE A 222 17.52 12.60 12.05
CA ILE A 222 17.08 12.45 10.66
C ILE A 222 18.27 12.25 9.70
N LYS A 223 19.33 13.07 9.83
CA LYS A 223 20.54 12.93 9.01
C LYS A 223 21.20 11.57 9.20
N SER A 224 21.24 11.07 10.44
CA SER A 224 21.74 9.72 10.72
C SER A 224 20.86 8.64 10.09
N SER A 225 19.53 8.76 10.20
CA SER A 225 18.57 7.80 9.63
C SER A 225 18.66 7.70 8.10
N ILE A 226 18.86 8.83 7.40
CA ILE A 226 19.01 8.87 5.94
C ILE A 226 20.38 8.36 5.47
N ALA A 227 21.42 8.53 6.29
CA ALA A 227 22.78 8.16 5.94
C ALA A 227 23.08 6.65 6.12
N MET A 228 22.09 5.86 6.56
CA MET A 228 22.21 4.41 6.62
C MET A 228 22.41 3.76 5.25
#